data_AF-A0A183BRA1-F1
#
_entry.id   AF-A0A183BRA1-F1
#
_cell.length_a   1.000
_cell.length_b   1.000
_cell.length_c   1.000
_cell.angle_alpha   90.00
_cell.angle_beta   90.00
_cell.angle_gamma   90.00
#
_symmetry.space_group_name_H-M   'P 1'
#
loop_
_entity.id
_entity.type
_entity.pdbx_description
1 polymer ?
#
loop_
_entity_poly.entity_id
_entity_poly.type
_entity_poly.pdbx_seq_one_letter_code
_entity_poly.pdbx_strand_id
1 'polypeptide(L)'
;MSGSQLMGAYIDGSDLDLLCVLPDKLTFYHFYDKNEDSLNSFLKKKLHGIISINWIPGKVKIMRIEHQHIEVDLLPVFIPEKFLLLKHLQLVDDELIRLVTNESSIYALAGYRSGKYQLSLVPSRKKFTALLRAVKIWATNRLIYAGIFGYFNGATLSVMTAKICTLFPHAPLSYLLYQFFSIYSKWNWAHGASVMLDTVTPITLNQFVRKWPPVFGASPMNKRLSAICTTKLRSAVYGLLD
;
A
#
# COMPACT_ATOMS: atom_id res chain seq x y z
N MET A 1 -8.00 4.07 -6.13
CA MET A 1 -7.14 2.93 -6.50
C MET A 1 -5.84 2.99 -5.71
N SER A 2 -5.38 1.85 -5.20
CA SER A 2 -4.12 1.68 -4.46
C SER A 2 -3.24 0.62 -5.15
N GLY A 3 -2.18 0.16 -4.46
CA GLY A 3 -1.39 -0.99 -4.90
C GLY A 3 -0.75 -0.84 -6.27
N SER A 4 -0.74 -1.95 -7.02
CA SER A 4 -0.08 -2.02 -8.33
C SER A 4 -0.73 -1.10 -9.37
N GLN A 5 -2.04 -0.88 -9.25
CA GLN A 5 -2.82 0.03 -10.09
C GLN A 5 -2.41 1.49 -9.89
N LEU A 6 -2.26 1.93 -8.64
CA LEU A 6 -1.75 3.27 -8.33
C LEU A 6 -0.37 3.52 -8.95
N MET A 7 0.49 2.51 -8.91
CA MET A 7 1.84 2.55 -9.47
C MET A 7 1.89 2.42 -11.00
N GLY A 8 0.77 2.04 -11.64
CA GLY A 8 0.73 1.70 -13.07
C GLY A 8 1.51 0.42 -13.42
N ALA A 9 1.88 -0.37 -12.41
CA ALA A 9 2.74 -1.55 -12.51
C ALA A 9 1.97 -2.85 -12.32
N TYR A 10 0.68 -2.86 -12.69
CA TYR A 10 -0.09 -4.08 -12.83
C TYR A 10 0.47 -4.92 -13.98
N ILE A 11 0.30 -6.23 -13.85
CA ILE A 11 0.63 -7.26 -14.84
C ILE A 11 -0.63 -8.11 -15.05
N ASP A 12 -0.65 -8.94 -16.08
CA ASP A 12 -1.80 -9.81 -16.34
C ASP A 12 -2.11 -10.68 -15.12
N GLY A 13 -3.40 -10.76 -14.77
CA GLY A 13 -3.86 -11.43 -13.55
C GLY A 13 -3.69 -10.62 -12.25
N SER A 14 -3.27 -9.34 -12.31
CA SER A 14 -3.28 -8.48 -11.12
C SER A 14 -4.71 -8.11 -10.73
N ASP A 15 -4.93 -8.07 -9.42
CA ASP A 15 -6.14 -7.58 -8.77
C ASP A 15 -6.33 -6.05 -8.91
N LEU A 16 -7.55 -5.61 -8.63
CA LEU A 16 -7.93 -4.21 -8.54
C LEU A 16 -8.09 -3.80 -7.08
N ASP A 17 -7.09 -3.11 -6.52
CA ASP A 17 -7.18 -2.52 -5.19
C ASP A 17 -7.97 -1.19 -5.20
N LEU A 18 -9.18 -1.19 -4.64
CA LEU A 18 -10.07 -0.04 -4.56
C LEU A 18 -10.30 0.39 -3.11
N LEU A 19 -9.90 1.62 -2.79
CA LEU A 19 -10.35 2.28 -1.55
C LEU A 19 -11.79 2.75 -1.73
N CYS A 20 -12.69 2.30 -0.85
CA CYS A 20 -14.06 2.77 -0.77
C CYS A 20 -14.19 3.73 0.41
N VAL A 21 -14.22 5.03 0.11
CA VAL A 21 -14.23 6.08 1.13
C VAL A 21 -15.67 6.38 1.55
N LEU A 22 -15.92 6.35 2.86
CA LEU A 22 -17.26 6.31 3.46
C LEU A 22 -17.31 7.20 4.71
N PRO A 23 -18.51 7.66 5.11
CA PRO A 23 -18.67 8.37 6.38
C PRO A 23 -18.44 7.41 7.55
N ASP A 24 -17.79 7.91 8.60
CA ASP A 24 -17.49 7.19 9.84
C ASP A 24 -18.71 6.79 10.69
N LYS A 25 -19.89 7.33 10.35
CA LYS A 25 -21.19 6.84 10.84
C LYS A 25 -21.50 5.41 10.38
N LEU A 26 -20.94 4.98 9.26
CA LEU A 26 -21.11 3.63 8.76
C LEU A 26 -20.12 2.68 9.44
N THR A 27 -20.52 1.41 9.47
CA THR A 27 -19.72 0.32 10.04
C THR A 27 -19.52 -0.77 9.01
N PHE A 28 -18.57 -1.67 9.26
CA PHE A 28 -18.36 -2.83 8.39
C PHE A 28 -19.61 -3.70 8.23
N TYR A 29 -20.55 -3.71 9.20
CA TYR A 29 -21.80 -4.45 9.06
C TYR A 29 -22.58 -4.02 7.81
N HIS A 30 -22.65 -2.71 7.53
CA HIS A 30 -23.29 -2.17 6.32
C HIS A 30 -22.63 -2.65 5.02
N PHE A 31 -21.40 -3.19 5.10
CA PHE A 31 -20.69 -3.78 3.97
C PHE A 31 -21.00 -5.28 3.82
N TYR A 32 -20.70 -6.08 4.84
CA TYR A 32 -20.66 -7.54 4.69
C TYR A 32 -21.95 -8.27 5.11
N ASP A 33 -22.86 -7.60 5.81
CA ASP A 33 -24.12 -8.19 6.25
C ASP A 33 -24.95 -8.70 5.05
N LYS A 34 -25.88 -9.62 5.28
CA LYS A 34 -26.77 -10.19 4.27
C LYS A 34 -28.14 -9.51 4.25
N ASN A 35 -28.36 -8.52 5.11
CA ASN A 35 -29.55 -7.67 5.06
C ASN A 35 -29.70 -6.99 3.71
N GLU A 36 -30.94 -6.67 3.32
CA GLU A 36 -31.23 -6.14 1.98
C GLU A 36 -30.53 -4.81 1.66
N ASP A 37 -30.23 -4.03 2.70
CA ASP A 37 -29.60 -2.70 2.60
C ASP A 37 -28.06 -2.76 2.60
N SER A 38 -27.46 -3.95 2.69
CA SER A 38 -26.01 -4.08 2.70
C SER A 38 -25.41 -3.91 1.30
N LEU A 39 -24.14 -3.46 1.25
CA LEU A 39 -23.40 -3.39 -0.01
C LEU A 39 -23.31 -4.77 -0.70
N ASN A 40 -23.11 -5.85 0.07
CA ASN A 40 -23.08 -7.21 -0.46
C ASN A 40 -24.38 -7.57 -1.20
N SER A 41 -25.54 -7.32 -0.57
CA SER A 41 -26.85 -7.56 -1.17
C SER A 41 -27.08 -6.68 -2.40
N PHE A 42 -26.69 -5.40 -2.33
CA PHE A 42 -26.78 -4.47 -3.45
C PHE A 42 -25.94 -4.94 -4.65
N LEU A 43 -24.68 -5.32 -4.43
CA LEU A 43 -23.77 -5.79 -5.48
C LEU A 43 -24.31 -7.05 -6.15
N LYS A 44 -24.82 -8.02 -5.39
CA LYS A 44 -25.45 -9.23 -5.95
C LYS A 44 -26.68 -8.93 -6.79
N LYS A 45 -27.49 -7.93 -6.41
CA LYS A 45 -28.68 -7.51 -7.17
C LYS A 45 -28.32 -6.73 -8.44
N LYS A 46 -27.26 -5.91 -8.41
CA LYS A 46 -26.92 -4.96 -9.50
C LYS A 46 -25.87 -5.47 -10.48
N LEU A 47 -24.95 -6.30 -10.05
CA LEU A 47 -23.87 -6.82 -10.90
C LEU A 47 -24.20 -8.26 -11.31
N HIS A 48 -24.53 -8.44 -12.59
CA HIS A 48 -24.69 -9.76 -13.18
C HIS A 48 -23.32 -10.43 -13.40
N GLY A 49 -23.22 -11.73 -13.16
CA GLY A 49 -22.00 -12.51 -13.41
C GLY A 49 -20.94 -12.43 -12.32
N ILE A 50 -21.32 -12.06 -11.08
CA ILE A 50 -20.44 -12.23 -9.91
C ILE A 50 -20.22 -13.73 -9.69
N ILE A 51 -18.95 -14.14 -9.60
CA ILE A 51 -18.54 -15.50 -9.25
C ILE A 51 -18.57 -15.65 -7.74
N SER A 52 -17.96 -14.71 -7.01
CA SER A 52 -17.91 -14.75 -5.54
C SER A 52 -17.80 -13.35 -4.91
N ILE A 53 -18.31 -13.22 -3.69
CA ILE A 53 -18.05 -12.08 -2.79
C ILE A 53 -17.63 -12.64 -1.45
N ASN A 54 -16.38 -12.38 -1.05
CA ASN A 54 -15.78 -12.91 0.15
C ASN A 54 -15.32 -11.78 1.08
N TRP A 55 -15.55 -11.96 2.37
CA TRP A 55 -15.04 -11.06 3.40
C TRP A 55 -13.71 -11.60 3.94
N ILE A 56 -12.65 -10.80 3.81
CA ILE A 56 -11.32 -11.16 4.29
C ILE A 56 -11.07 -10.39 5.58
N PRO A 57 -11.02 -11.09 6.73
CA PRO A 57 -10.64 -10.48 8.00
C PRO A 57 -9.13 -10.22 8.03
N GLY A 58 -8.70 -9.26 8.84
CA GLY A 58 -7.30 -8.90 8.98
C GLY A 58 -7.12 -7.51 9.55
N LYS A 59 -5.89 -7.01 9.55
CA LYS A 59 -5.59 -5.62 9.92
C LYS A 59 -6.26 -4.63 8.96
N VAL A 60 -6.19 -4.93 7.66
CA VAL A 60 -7.01 -4.29 6.65
C VAL A 60 -8.16 -5.24 6.35
N LYS A 61 -9.38 -4.79 6.58
CA LYS A 61 -10.60 -5.50 6.21
C LYS A 61 -10.90 -5.29 4.74
N ILE A 62 -11.15 -6.37 4.00
CA ILE A 62 -11.29 -6.34 2.54
C ILE A 62 -12.57 -7.10 2.15
N MET A 63 -13.36 -6.52 1.27
CA MET A 63 -14.39 -7.24 0.52
C MET A 63 -13.80 -7.59 -0.84
N ARG A 64 -13.51 -8.87 -1.04
CA ARG A 64 -13.00 -9.41 -2.31
C ARG A 64 -14.15 -9.82 -3.19
N ILE A 65 -14.19 -9.29 -4.41
CA ILE A 65 -15.22 -9.57 -5.40
C ILE A 65 -14.54 -10.22 -6.60
N GLU A 66 -15.05 -11.35 -7.02
CA GLU A 66 -14.62 -12.01 -8.25
C GLU A 66 -15.72 -11.85 -9.30
N HIS A 67 -15.40 -11.16 -10.39
CA HIS A 67 -16.34 -10.87 -11.47
C HIS A 67 -15.63 -11.06 -12.81
N GLN A 68 -16.13 -11.98 -13.65
CA GLN A 68 -15.60 -12.23 -15.00
C GLN A 68 -14.06 -12.38 -15.07
N HIS A 69 -13.48 -13.16 -14.15
CA HIS A 69 -12.03 -13.38 -13.98
C HIS A 69 -11.20 -12.16 -13.54
N ILE A 70 -11.86 -11.09 -13.08
CA ILE A 70 -11.22 -9.94 -12.44
C ILE A 70 -11.44 -10.07 -10.93
N GLU A 71 -10.34 -10.08 -10.17
CA GLU A 71 -10.37 -9.96 -8.72
C GLU A 71 -10.34 -8.49 -8.32
N VAL A 72 -11.33 -8.05 -7.55
CA VAL A 72 -11.45 -6.68 -7.04
C VAL A 72 -11.41 -6.72 -5.52
N ASP A 73 -10.39 -6.09 -4.95
CA ASP A 73 -10.24 -5.93 -3.52
C ASP A 73 -10.74 -4.55 -3.11
N LEU A 74 -11.90 -4.54 -2.46
CA LEU A 74 -12.58 -3.32 -2.03
C LEU A 74 -12.33 -3.09 -0.53
N LEU A 75 -11.53 -2.07 -0.23
CA LEU A 75 -11.05 -1.71 1.10
C LEU A 75 -11.93 -0.58 1.66
N PRO A 76 -12.79 -0.84 2.67
CA PRO A 76 -13.61 0.20 3.27
C PRO A 76 -12.75 1.15 4.10
N VAL A 77 -12.90 2.45 3.87
CA VAL A 77 -12.18 3.52 4.55
C VAL A 77 -13.21 4.50 5.12
N PHE A 78 -13.40 4.42 6.43
CA PHE A 78 -14.31 5.27 7.17
C PHE A 78 -13.59 6.55 7.60
N ILE A 79 -14.09 7.70 7.16
CA ILE A 79 -13.53 9.02 7.47
C ILE A 79 -14.59 9.98 8.03
N PRO A 80 -14.19 11.01 8.80
CA PRO A 80 -15.15 11.99 9.30
C PRO A 80 -15.90 12.68 8.16
N GLU A 81 -17.23 12.76 8.29
CA GLU A 81 -18.14 13.22 7.24
C GLU A 81 -17.76 14.60 6.67
N LYS A 82 -17.22 15.50 7.51
CA LYS A 82 -16.74 16.84 7.08
C LYS A 82 -15.74 16.79 5.92
N PHE A 83 -14.93 15.73 5.81
CA PHE A 83 -13.96 15.58 4.73
C PHE A 83 -14.61 15.12 3.43
N LEU A 84 -15.72 14.37 3.48
CA LEU A 84 -16.45 13.90 2.29
C LEU A 84 -17.13 15.05 1.54
N LEU A 85 -17.48 16.11 2.26
CA LEU A 85 -18.11 17.31 1.70
C LEU A 85 -17.12 18.22 0.98
N LEU A 86 -15.81 17.96 1.08
CA LEU A 86 -14.78 18.73 0.40
C LEU A 86 -14.77 18.42 -1.09
N LYS A 87 -14.83 19.46 -1.94
CA LYS A 87 -14.70 19.34 -3.41
C LYS A 87 -13.42 18.61 -3.84
N HIS A 88 -12.35 18.73 -3.04
CA HIS A 88 -11.04 18.13 -3.32
C HIS A 88 -10.53 17.37 -2.10
N LEU A 89 -11.12 16.20 -1.83
CA LEU A 89 -10.67 15.32 -0.76
C LEU A 89 -9.24 14.83 -1.01
N GLN A 90 -8.32 15.16 -0.11
CA GLN A 90 -6.94 14.67 -0.13
C GLN A 90 -6.73 13.60 0.93
N LEU A 91 -6.72 12.32 0.52
CA LEU A 91 -6.45 11.19 1.42
C LEU A 91 -5.01 11.14 1.96
N VAL A 92 -4.14 12.03 1.47
CA VAL A 92 -2.75 12.23 1.93
C VAL A 92 -2.62 13.32 3.00
N ASP A 93 -3.71 13.97 3.38
CA ASP A 93 -3.70 14.98 4.46
C ASP A 93 -3.47 14.33 5.83
N ASP A 94 -2.59 14.92 6.64
CA ASP A 94 -2.27 14.45 7.99
C ASP A 94 -3.43 14.71 8.95
N GLU A 95 -4.18 15.80 8.77
CA GLU A 95 -5.35 16.12 9.60
C GLU A 95 -6.47 15.08 9.43
N LEU A 96 -6.64 14.56 8.23
CA LEU A 96 -7.54 13.43 7.99
C LEU A 96 -7.13 12.22 8.84
N ILE A 97 -5.86 11.84 8.81
CA ILE A 97 -5.37 10.65 9.53
C ILE A 97 -5.43 10.81 11.04
N ARG A 98 -5.21 12.02 11.56
CA ARG A 98 -5.40 12.33 12.99
C ARG A 98 -6.82 12.02 13.45
N LEU A 99 -7.81 12.27 12.60
CA LEU A 99 -9.23 12.17 12.94
C LEU A 99 -9.88 10.83 12.58
N VAL A 100 -9.22 9.98 11.79
CA VAL A 100 -9.69 8.61 11.56
C VAL A 100 -9.51 7.78 12.82
N THR A 101 -10.61 7.26 13.35
CA THR A 101 -10.65 6.43 14.56
C THR A 101 -10.65 4.93 14.26
N ASN A 102 -11.02 4.55 13.04
CA ASN A 102 -11.10 3.15 12.61
C ASN A 102 -9.71 2.61 12.21
N GLU A 103 -9.18 1.66 12.98
CA GLU A 103 -7.83 1.12 12.76
C GLU A 103 -7.64 0.52 11.35
N SER A 104 -8.60 -0.25 10.85
CA SER A 104 -8.52 -0.83 9.50
C SER A 104 -8.49 0.25 8.40
N SER A 105 -9.19 1.37 8.61
CA SER A 105 -9.16 2.50 7.69
C SER A 105 -7.79 3.17 7.67
N ILE A 106 -7.11 3.25 8.82
CA ILE A 106 -5.72 3.76 8.90
C ILE A 106 -4.77 2.87 8.11
N TYR A 107 -4.84 1.54 8.27
CA TYR A 107 -3.99 0.62 7.51
C TYR A 107 -4.27 0.66 6.00
N ALA A 108 -5.55 0.73 5.59
CA ALA A 108 -5.93 0.88 4.19
C ALA A 108 -5.38 2.19 3.58
N LEU A 109 -5.51 3.30 4.31
CA LEU A 109 -4.95 4.59 3.92
C LEU A 109 -3.42 4.55 3.88
N ALA A 110 -2.75 3.83 4.78
CA ALA A 110 -1.29 3.70 4.77
C ALA A 110 -0.76 3.12 3.45
N GLY A 111 -1.42 2.11 2.89
CA GLY A 111 -1.06 1.55 1.58
C GLY A 111 -1.16 2.57 0.44
N TYR A 112 -2.24 3.35 0.41
CA TYR A 112 -2.41 4.42 -0.58
C TYR A 112 -1.41 5.57 -0.40
N ARG A 113 -1.22 6.03 0.84
CA ARG A 113 -0.34 7.15 1.18
C ARG A 113 1.12 6.80 0.92
N SER A 114 1.57 5.62 1.32
CA SER A 114 2.92 5.12 1.01
C SER A 114 3.14 5.04 -0.49
N GLY A 115 2.15 4.56 -1.24
CA GLY A 115 2.24 4.54 -2.69
C GLY A 115 2.36 5.92 -3.32
N LYS A 116 1.53 6.88 -2.89
CA LYS A 116 1.61 8.28 -3.34
C LYS A 116 2.94 8.93 -2.97
N TYR A 117 3.42 8.68 -1.76
CA TYR A 117 4.68 9.21 -1.29
C TYR A 117 5.85 8.67 -2.10
N GLN A 118 5.90 7.35 -2.31
CA GLN A 118 6.90 6.72 -3.16
C GLN A 118 6.90 7.29 -4.58
N LEU A 119 5.72 7.51 -5.18
CA LEU A 119 5.61 8.14 -6.51
C LEU A 119 6.10 9.59 -6.53
N SER A 120 6.03 10.31 -5.41
CA SER A 120 6.57 11.67 -5.29
C SER A 120 8.10 11.71 -5.20
N LEU A 121 8.73 10.62 -4.76
CA LEU A 121 10.18 10.51 -4.63
C LEU A 121 10.88 10.10 -5.93
N VAL A 122 10.21 9.35 -6.79
CA VAL A 122 10.85 8.82 -8.00
C VAL A 122 11.04 9.92 -9.06
N PRO A 123 12.24 10.11 -9.62
CA PRO A 123 12.51 11.16 -10.61
C PRO A 123 11.70 11.02 -11.91
N SER A 124 11.35 9.79 -12.28
CA SER A 124 10.55 9.51 -13.46
C SER A 124 9.57 8.37 -13.18
N ARG A 125 8.29 8.70 -13.10
CA ARG A 125 7.21 7.70 -12.94
C ARG A 125 7.23 6.66 -14.04
N LYS A 126 7.45 7.07 -15.30
CA LYS A 126 7.52 6.16 -16.46
C LYS A 126 8.63 5.11 -16.29
N LYS A 127 9.85 5.54 -15.94
CA LYS A 127 10.97 4.61 -15.73
C LYS A 127 10.75 3.70 -14.53
N PHE A 128 10.26 4.26 -13.42
CA PHE A 128 9.92 3.51 -12.22
C PHE A 128 8.88 2.41 -12.52
N THR A 129 7.78 2.76 -13.17
CA THR A 129 6.72 1.80 -13.53
C THR A 129 7.24 0.71 -14.46
N ALA A 130 8.02 1.07 -15.48
CA ALA A 130 8.61 0.10 -16.41
C ALA A 130 9.56 -0.86 -15.71
N LEU A 131 10.41 -0.35 -14.81
CA LEU A 131 11.33 -1.16 -14.02
C LEU A 131 10.58 -2.09 -13.06
N LEU A 132 9.58 -1.57 -12.35
CA LEU A 132 8.78 -2.37 -11.41
C LEU A 132 8.06 -3.51 -12.13
N ARG A 133 7.52 -3.28 -13.34
CA ARG A 133 6.91 -4.34 -14.15
C ARG A 133 7.93 -5.41 -14.54
N ALA A 134 9.10 -5.02 -15.02
CA ALA A 134 10.15 -5.95 -15.39
C ALA A 134 10.60 -6.82 -14.21
N VAL A 135 10.79 -6.21 -13.03
CA VAL A 135 11.19 -6.91 -11.80
C VAL A 135 10.05 -7.81 -11.29
N LYS A 136 8.80 -7.38 -11.35
CA LYS A 136 7.64 -8.23 -10.99
C LYS A 136 7.58 -9.48 -11.87
N ILE A 137 7.67 -9.31 -13.19
CA ILE A 137 7.66 -10.44 -14.15
C ILE A 137 8.82 -11.40 -13.87
N TRP A 138 10.02 -10.87 -13.63
CA TRP A 138 11.17 -11.68 -13.22
C TRP A 138 10.88 -12.47 -11.94
N ALA A 139 10.39 -11.81 -10.89
CA ALA A 139 10.12 -12.46 -9.60
C ALA A 139 9.04 -13.56 -9.72
N THR A 140 8.00 -13.31 -10.51
CA THR A 140 6.95 -14.29 -10.83
C THR A 140 7.54 -15.49 -11.57
N ASN A 141 8.30 -15.27 -12.65
CA ASN A 141 8.91 -16.36 -13.44
C ASN A 141 9.95 -17.17 -12.66
N ARG A 142 10.53 -16.58 -11.61
CA ARG A 142 11.48 -17.24 -10.71
C ARG A 142 10.81 -17.85 -9.47
N LEU A 143 9.48 -17.81 -9.38
CA LEU A 143 8.67 -18.36 -8.29
C LEU A 143 9.02 -17.77 -6.91
N ILE A 144 9.48 -16.52 -6.89
CA ILE A 144 9.86 -15.76 -5.68
C ILE A 144 8.98 -14.52 -5.48
N TYR A 145 7.81 -14.49 -6.11
CA TYR A 145 6.77 -13.48 -5.92
C TYR A 145 5.59 -14.07 -5.15
N ALA A 146 5.75 -14.26 -3.84
CA ALA A 146 4.72 -14.80 -2.96
C ALA A 146 4.95 -14.40 -1.50
N GLY A 147 4.36 -13.27 -1.10
CA GLY A 147 4.55 -12.71 0.25
C GLY A 147 4.09 -13.62 1.39
N ILE A 148 3.06 -14.44 1.17
CA ILE A 148 2.53 -15.39 2.17
C ILE A 148 3.59 -16.44 2.56
N PHE A 149 4.46 -16.83 1.63
CA PHE A 149 5.55 -17.78 1.87
C PHE A 149 6.85 -17.10 2.32
N GLY A 150 6.83 -15.79 2.60
CA GLY A 150 8.02 -15.03 3.01
C GLY A 150 8.93 -14.61 1.85
N TYR A 151 8.50 -14.76 0.59
CA TYR A 151 9.20 -14.21 -0.57
C TYR A 151 8.82 -12.75 -0.83
N PHE A 152 9.28 -12.18 -1.96
CA PHE A 152 8.94 -10.82 -2.33
C PHE A 152 7.44 -10.65 -2.54
N ASN A 153 6.91 -9.51 -2.08
CA ASN A 153 5.58 -9.03 -2.42
C ASN A 153 5.67 -7.73 -3.23
N GLY A 154 4.53 -7.26 -3.73
CA GLY A 154 4.47 -6.05 -4.57
C GLY A 154 5.02 -4.80 -3.88
N ALA A 155 4.77 -4.62 -2.58
CA ALA A 155 5.26 -3.47 -1.82
C ALA A 155 6.79 -3.53 -1.61
N THR A 156 7.35 -4.71 -1.33
CA THR A 156 8.79 -4.88 -1.18
C THR A 156 9.52 -4.57 -2.49
N LEU A 157 9.04 -5.12 -3.61
CA LEU A 157 9.63 -4.83 -4.93
C LEU A 157 9.44 -3.37 -5.32
N SER A 158 8.33 -2.74 -4.97
CA SER A 158 8.10 -1.32 -5.28
C SER A 158 9.11 -0.43 -4.56
N VAL A 159 9.37 -0.68 -3.28
CA VAL A 159 10.36 0.06 -2.48
C VAL A 159 11.75 -0.12 -3.04
N MET A 160 12.15 -1.36 -3.31
CA MET A 160 13.46 -1.67 -3.90
C MET A 160 13.64 -0.98 -5.26
N THR A 161 12.62 -1.05 -6.12
CA THR A 161 12.63 -0.40 -7.42
C THR A 161 12.74 1.12 -7.31
N ALA A 162 11.98 1.74 -6.40
CA ALA A 162 12.02 3.17 -6.19
C ALA A 162 13.41 3.62 -5.70
N LYS A 163 14.07 2.83 -4.83
CA LYS A 163 15.43 3.14 -4.36
C LYS A 163 16.44 3.17 -5.49
N ILE A 164 16.36 2.23 -6.43
CA ILE A 164 17.23 2.22 -7.61
C ILE A 164 16.96 3.44 -8.50
N CYS A 165 15.69 3.81 -8.68
CA CYS A 165 15.32 5.00 -9.46
C CYS A 165 15.81 6.30 -8.81
N THR A 166 15.85 6.39 -7.48
CA THR A 166 16.37 7.57 -6.77
C THR A 166 17.90 7.63 -6.76
N LEU A 167 18.59 6.49 -6.71
CA LEU A 167 20.05 6.43 -6.79
C LEU A 167 20.58 6.80 -8.18
N PHE A 168 19.84 6.50 -9.25
CA PHE A 168 20.26 6.72 -10.63
C PHE A 168 19.21 7.51 -11.44
N PRO A 169 18.92 8.78 -11.09
CA PRO A 169 17.78 9.54 -11.61
C PRO A 169 17.73 9.67 -13.14
N HIS A 170 18.89 9.81 -13.77
CA HIS A 170 19.01 10.06 -15.21
C HIS A 170 19.30 8.80 -16.03
N ALA A 171 19.57 7.66 -15.39
CA ALA A 171 20.00 6.46 -16.09
C ALA A 171 18.90 5.87 -17.02
N PRO A 172 19.30 5.16 -18.09
CA PRO A 172 18.35 4.44 -18.94
C PRO A 172 17.80 3.19 -18.23
N LEU A 173 16.65 2.70 -18.68
CA LEU A 173 15.95 1.57 -18.06
C LEU A 173 16.81 0.29 -17.96
N SER A 174 17.61 -0.01 -18.98
CA SER A 174 18.53 -1.15 -18.99
C SER A 174 19.56 -1.08 -17.86
N TYR A 175 20.13 0.10 -17.63
CA TYR A 175 21.07 0.34 -16.55
C TYR A 175 20.39 0.25 -15.18
N LEU A 176 19.18 0.78 -15.03
CA LEU A 176 18.41 0.64 -13.79
C LEU A 176 18.13 -0.84 -13.47
N LEU A 177 17.77 -1.65 -14.48
CA LEU A 177 17.53 -3.08 -14.31
C LEU A 177 18.82 -3.81 -13.91
N TYR A 178 19.94 -3.51 -14.56
CA TYR A 178 21.25 -4.04 -14.17
C TYR A 178 21.59 -3.68 -12.72
N GLN A 179 21.45 -2.40 -12.35
CA GLN A 179 21.75 -1.92 -11.00
C GLN A 179 20.85 -2.52 -9.94
N PHE A 180 19.58 -2.78 -10.25
CA PHE A 180 18.68 -3.49 -9.35
C PHE A 180 19.29 -4.83 -8.91
N PHE A 181 19.69 -5.68 -9.85
CA PHE A 181 20.29 -6.97 -9.51
C PHE A 181 21.70 -6.86 -8.93
N SER A 182 22.53 -5.98 -9.48
CA SER A 182 23.91 -5.77 -9.01
C SER A 182 23.97 -5.31 -7.54
N ILE A 183 23.13 -4.35 -7.17
CA ILE A 183 23.08 -3.83 -5.80
C ILE A 183 22.44 -4.85 -4.86
N TYR A 184 21.28 -5.41 -5.20
CA TYR A 184 20.55 -6.29 -4.28
C TYR A 184 21.16 -7.69 -4.12
N SER A 185 21.98 -8.15 -5.06
CA SER A 185 22.79 -9.37 -4.90
C SER A 185 23.93 -9.20 -3.88
N LYS A 186 24.41 -7.96 -3.69
CA LYS A 186 25.51 -7.62 -2.75
C LYS A 186 25.00 -6.89 -1.51
N TRP A 187 23.68 -6.71 -1.38
CA TRP A 187 23.10 -5.96 -0.28
C TRP A 187 23.28 -6.71 1.04
N ASN A 188 23.62 -5.97 2.10
CA ASN A 188 23.93 -6.56 3.39
C ASN A 188 22.66 -6.94 4.19
N TRP A 189 21.93 -7.93 3.68
CA TRP A 189 20.68 -8.44 4.25
C TRP A 189 20.83 -8.98 5.68
N ALA A 190 22.00 -9.57 6.00
CA ALA A 190 22.24 -10.26 7.28
C ALA A 190 22.33 -9.31 8.49
N HIS A 191 22.72 -8.06 8.28
CA HIS A 191 22.92 -7.07 9.36
C HIS A 191 21.71 -6.15 9.56
N GLY A 192 20.53 -6.53 9.05
CA GLY A 192 19.30 -5.74 9.21
C GLY A 192 19.30 -4.43 8.42
N ALA A 193 20.18 -4.29 7.42
CA ALA A 193 20.22 -3.12 6.55
C ALA A 193 18.93 -3.05 5.72
N SER A 194 17.96 -2.30 6.22
CA SER A 194 16.67 -2.13 5.57
C SER A 194 16.80 -1.23 4.34
N VAL A 195 16.08 -1.55 3.28
CA VAL A 195 16.00 -0.64 2.12
C VAL A 195 15.09 0.53 2.49
N MET A 196 15.68 1.71 2.66
CA MET A 196 14.99 2.94 3.01
C MET A 196 14.97 3.92 1.84
N LEU A 197 13.79 4.45 1.54
CA LEU A 197 13.60 5.51 0.54
C LEU A 197 13.89 6.91 1.10
N ASP A 198 13.63 7.10 2.39
CA ASP A 198 13.82 8.37 3.08
C ASP A 198 14.10 8.13 4.57
N THR A 199 14.51 9.19 5.29
CA THR A 199 14.73 9.14 6.73
C THR A 199 13.43 8.82 7.47
N VAL A 200 13.55 8.04 8.55
CA VAL A 200 12.40 7.73 9.41
C VAL A 200 12.22 8.89 10.38
N THR A 201 11.16 9.66 10.20
CA THR A 201 10.74 10.64 11.21
C THR A 201 9.80 9.96 12.20
N PRO A 202 9.95 10.19 13.52
CA PRO A 202 8.96 9.75 14.51
C PRO A 202 7.59 10.33 14.20
N ILE A 203 6.57 9.49 14.09
CA ILE A 203 5.20 9.89 13.75
C ILE A 203 4.31 9.71 14.98
N THR A 204 3.73 10.81 15.45
CA THR A 204 2.76 10.84 16.57
C THR A 204 1.35 11.20 16.12
N LEU A 205 1.07 11.19 14.82
CA LEU A 205 -0.20 11.65 14.23
C LEU A 205 -1.43 10.90 14.77
N ASN A 206 -1.30 9.60 15.04
CA ASN A 206 -2.41 8.82 15.55
C ASN A 206 -1.88 7.74 16.51
N GLN A 207 -2.65 7.43 17.56
CA GLN A 207 -2.31 6.43 18.56
C GLN A 207 -1.99 5.05 17.95
N PHE A 208 -2.64 4.70 16.83
CA PHE A 208 -2.39 3.44 16.11
C PHE A 208 -1.06 3.44 15.32
N VAL A 209 -0.44 4.60 15.11
CA VAL A 209 0.81 4.77 14.34
C VAL A 209 2.03 4.95 15.27
N ARG A 210 1.82 5.13 16.58
CA ARG A 210 2.89 5.40 17.58
C ARG A 210 3.94 4.29 17.72
N LYS A 211 3.67 3.07 17.26
CA LYS A 211 4.61 1.91 17.33
C LYS A 211 5.41 1.69 16.05
N TRP A 212 5.56 2.73 15.20
CA TRP A 212 6.31 2.66 13.94
C TRP A 212 7.66 3.42 14.04
N PRO A 213 8.78 2.91 13.49
CA PRO A 213 8.90 1.65 12.75
C PRO A 213 8.66 0.44 13.65
N PRO A 214 8.09 -0.65 13.12
CA PRO A 214 7.85 -1.82 13.94
C PRO A 214 9.21 -2.31 14.43
N VAL A 215 9.33 -2.58 15.73
CA VAL A 215 10.45 -3.40 16.21
C VAL A 215 10.25 -4.75 15.55
N PHE A 216 11.04 -5.06 14.53
CA PHE A 216 11.03 -6.38 13.91
C PHE A 216 11.34 -7.39 15.03
N GLY A 217 10.29 -8.07 15.50
CA GLY A 217 10.37 -9.02 16.60
C GLY A 217 11.41 -10.10 16.32
N ALA A 218 11.85 -10.77 17.38
CA ALA A 218 12.98 -11.70 17.46
C ALA A 218 12.94 -12.96 16.55
N SER A 219 12.09 -13.01 15.52
CA SER A 219 12.07 -14.09 14.52
C SER A 219 13.20 -13.89 13.47
N PRO A 220 14.05 -14.90 13.24
CA PRO A 220 15.19 -14.82 12.32
C PRO A 220 14.85 -14.51 10.85
N MET A 221 13.64 -14.83 10.37
CA MET A 221 13.25 -14.61 8.97
C MET A 221 12.82 -13.16 8.69
N ASN A 222 12.11 -12.52 9.63
CA ASN A 222 11.62 -11.14 9.46
C ASN A 222 12.73 -10.08 9.54
N LYS A 223 13.96 -10.47 9.95
CA LYS A 223 15.13 -9.60 9.99
C LYS A 223 15.95 -9.57 8.69
N ARG A 224 15.72 -10.50 7.75
CA ARG A 224 16.64 -10.74 6.62
C ARG A 224 16.25 -10.02 5.32
N LEU A 225 15.00 -9.60 5.14
CA LEU A 225 14.53 -8.86 3.95
C LEU A 225 13.51 -7.78 4.33
N SER A 226 13.96 -6.69 4.96
CA SER A 226 13.11 -5.54 5.26
C SER A 226 13.26 -4.45 4.20
N ALA A 227 12.19 -4.20 3.44
CA ALA A 227 12.06 -3.01 2.60
C ALA A 227 11.01 -2.10 3.23
N ILE A 228 11.41 -0.88 3.60
CA ILE A 228 10.59 0.04 4.37
C ILE A 228 10.30 1.27 3.52
N CYS A 229 9.05 1.41 3.09
CA CYS A 229 8.55 2.70 2.62
C CYS A 229 8.17 3.53 3.86
N THR A 230 9.04 4.42 4.30
CA THR A 230 8.62 5.48 5.21
C THR A 230 7.81 6.48 4.41
N THR A 231 6.56 6.72 4.79
CA THR A 231 5.88 7.95 4.40
C THR A 231 6.53 9.08 5.17
N LYS A 232 7.12 10.11 4.51
CA LYS A 232 7.30 11.40 5.19
C LYS A 232 5.91 11.85 5.57
N LEU A 233 5.68 11.92 6.87
CA LEU A 233 4.65 12.76 7.43
C LEU A 233 5.43 13.93 8.00
N ARG A 234 5.25 15.11 7.39
CA ARG A 234 5.94 16.32 7.81
C ARG A 234 5.54 16.56 9.27
N SER A 235 6.52 16.78 10.13
CA SER A 235 6.29 17.28 11.48
C SER A 235 5.59 18.63 11.39
N ALA A 236 4.26 18.64 11.51
CA ALA A 236 3.56 19.83 11.95
C ALA A 236 3.58 19.85 13.48
N VAL A 237 3.96 21.01 14.01
CA VAL A 237 4.07 21.40 15.42
C VAL A 237 5.43 21.10 16.09
N TYR A 238 6.44 21.90 15.72
CA TYR A 238 7.17 22.63 16.75
C TYR A 238 6.44 23.96 16.94
N GLY A 239 6.09 24.29 18.18
CA GLY A 239 5.50 25.56 18.56
C GLY A 239 4.17 25.41 19.29
N LEU A 240 4.26 25.35 20.62
CA LEU A 240 3.30 25.76 21.66
C LEU A 240 3.24 24.74 22.80
N LEU A 241 4.27 24.77 23.65
CA LEU A 241 4.18 24.59 25.11
C LEU A 241 5.45 25.24 25.70
N ASP A 242 5.41 26.57 25.82
CA ASP A 242 5.63 27.24 27.11
C ASP A 242 4.24 27.69 27.59
#